data_AF-A0A819LTT3-F1
#
_entry.id   AF-A0A819LTT3-F1
#
_cell.length_a   1.000
_cell.length_b   1.000
_cell.length_c   1.000
_cell.angle_alpha   90.00
_cell.angle_beta   90.00
_cell.angle_gamma   90.00
#
_symmetry.space_group_name_H-M   'P 1'
#
loop_
_entity.id
_entity.type
_entity.pdbx_description
1 polymer ?
#
loop_
_entity_poly.entity_id
_entity_poly.type
_entity_poly.pdbx_seq_one_letter_code
_entity_poly.pdbx_strand_id
1 'polypeptide(L)'
;PTGVGKTELAKTLAFELFNSTRSMISINMNECADIQSTNQLIGVSSDDASCQRNISLIEFVRQQSYSVILFDQIEKAYTKPWKFLLNIINNGYLNDENGEMVEFNNTIVIFTSNIGAQIISERIQNSSSATNNNTDEKLSQSIKDEVMKQVCLF
;
A
#
# COMPACT_ATOMS: atom_id res chain seq x y z
N PRO A 1 -6.44 -11.55 6.39
CA PRO A 1 -5.65 -12.57 7.12
C PRO A 1 -4.18 -12.38 6.81
N THR A 2 -3.33 -12.33 7.84
CA THR A 2 -1.88 -12.30 7.68
C THR A 2 -1.39 -13.67 7.18
N GLY A 3 -0.32 -13.70 6.40
CA GLY A 3 0.28 -14.96 5.91
C GLY A 3 -0.32 -15.54 4.63
N VAL A 4 -1.22 -14.84 3.92
CA VAL A 4 -1.79 -15.30 2.63
C VAL A 4 -0.92 -15.00 1.39
N GLY A 5 0.31 -14.53 1.58
CA GLY A 5 1.26 -14.29 0.49
C GLY A 5 1.16 -12.95 -0.24
N LYS A 6 0.41 -11.95 0.27
CA LYS A 6 0.32 -10.61 -0.35
C LYS A 6 1.69 -9.98 -0.58
N THR A 7 2.53 -9.97 0.45
CA THR A 7 3.90 -9.44 0.39
C THR A 7 4.80 -10.31 -0.50
N GLU A 8 4.59 -11.62 -0.50
CA GLU A 8 5.38 -12.56 -1.29
C GLU A 8 5.12 -12.37 -2.78
N LEU A 9 3.88 -12.13 -3.17
CA LEU A 9 3.51 -11.81 -4.55
C LEU A 9 4.22 -10.54 -5.04
N ALA A 10 4.32 -9.50 -4.20
CA ALA A 10 5.06 -8.28 -4.56
C ALA A 10 6.56 -8.55 -4.74
N LYS A 11 7.16 -9.37 -3.88
CA LYS A 11 8.59 -9.75 -3.99
C LYS A 11 8.86 -10.56 -5.26
N THR A 12 8.00 -11.53 -5.54
CA THR A 12 8.08 -12.34 -6.77
C THR A 12 7.92 -11.44 -8.00
N LEU A 13 6.99 -10.50 -7.98
CA LEU A 13 6.81 -9.56 -9.08
C LEU A 13 8.06 -8.72 -9.35
N ALA A 14 8.72 -8.21 -8.30
CA ALA A 14 9.96 -7.47 -8.43
C ALA A 14 11.09 -8.34 -9.02
N PHE A 15 11.19 -9.59 -8.57
CA PHE A 15 12.16 -10.53 -9.11
C PHE A 15 11.90 -10.87 -10.58
N GLU A 16 10.66 -11.18 -10.95
CA GLU A 16 10.31 -11.57 -12.33
C GLU A 16 10.47 -10.41 -13.33
N LEU A 17 10.12 -9.18 -12.93
CA LEU A 17 10.17 -8.03 -13.83
C LEU A 17 11.53 -7.33 -13.87
N PHE A 18 12.23 -7.27 -12.73
CA PHE A 18 13.45 -6.48 -12.57
C PHE A 18 14.67 -7.33 -12.19
N ASN A 19 14.53 -8.66 -12.21
CA ASN A 19 15.59 -9.64 -11.92
C ASN A 19 16.24 -9.45 -10.53
N SER A 20 15.52 -8.80 -9.60
CA SER A 20 16.03 -8.44 -8.29
C SER A 20 14.92 -8.15 -7.30
N THR A 21 14.93 -8.84 -6.15
CA THR A 21 14.04 -8.53 -5.02
C THR A 21 14.42 -7.20 -4.34
N ARG A 22 15.61 -6.66 -4.60
CA ARG A 22 16.04 -5.34 -4.11
C ARG A 22 15.42 -4.18 -4.88
N SER A 23 14.83 -4.46 -6.04
CA SER A 23 13.99 -3.51 -6.77
C SER A 23 12.62 -3.34 -6.13
N MET A 24 12.42 -3.81 -4.89
CA MET A 24 11.20 -3.61 -4.13
C MET A 24 11.49 -2.86 -2.82
N ILE A 25 10.65 -1.87 -2.53
CA ILE A 25 10.52 -1.27 -1.19
C ILE A 25 9.16 -1.62 -0.60
N SER A 26 9.14 -2.03 0.66
CA SER A 26 7.91 -2.35 1.40
C SER A 26 7.76 -1.36 2.54
N ILE A 27 6.58 -0.77 2.65
CA ILE A 27 6.29 0.27 3.63
C ILE A 27 5.05 -0.15 4.42
N ASN A 28 5.21 -0.34 5.73
CA ASN A 28 4.09 -0.61 6.61
C ASN A 28 3.42 0.71 7.01
N MET A 29 2.18 0.92 6.61
CA MET A 29 1.46 2.17 6.89
C MET A 29 1.11 2.37 8.37
N ASN A 30 1.26 1.36 9.23
CA ASN A 30 1.22 1.56 10.69
C ASN A 30 2.36 2.43 11.21
N GLU A 31 3.52 2.41 10.54
CA GLU A 31 4.68 3.22 10.91
C GLU A 31 4.53 4.68 10.45
N CYS A 32 3.53 4.95 9.59
CA CYS A 32 3.21 6.28 9.07
C CYS A 32 1.91 6.82 9.70
N ALA A 33 1.83 6.74 11.02
CA ALA A 33 0.67 7.13 11.80
C ALA A 33 0.52 8.66 12.00
N ASP A 34 1.57 9.43 11.68
CA ASP A 34 1.57 10.89 11.78
C ASP A 34 2.21 11.56 10.54
N ILE A 35 2.20 12.89 10.53
CA ILE A 35 2.72 13.67 9.41
C ILE A 35 4.26 13.65 9.34
N GLN A 36 4.96 13.52 10.47
CA GLN A 36 6.42 13.54 10.51
C GLN A 36 6.99 12.25 9.93
N SER A 37 6.46 11.10 10.36
CA SER A 37 6.75 9.78 9.81
C SER A 37 6.43 9.69 8.32
N THR A 38 5.31 10.28 7.87
CA THR A 38 4.96 10.38 6.44
C THR A 38 5.97 11.23 5.66
N ASN A 39 6.40 12.39 6.18
CA ASN A 39 7.36 13.25 5.50
C ASN A 39 8.75 12.61 5.41
N GLN A 40 9.18 11.90 6.46
CA GLN A 40 10.42 11.12 6.46
C GLN A 40 10.37 9.98 5.44
N LEU A 41 9.24 9.27 5.35
CA LEU A 41 9.03 8.22 4.36
C LEU A 41 9.21 8.75 2.94
N ILE A 42 8.58 9.88 2.62
CA ILE A 42 8.62 10.44 1.26
C ILE A 42 10.01 11.01 0.95
N GLY A 43 10.66 11.64 1.95
CA GLY A 43 11.91 12.37 1.78
C GLY A 43 11.71 13.88 1.62
N VAL A 44 10.67 14.45 2.25
CA VAL A 44 10.27 15.87 2.07
C VAL A 44 10.72 16.79 3.22
N SER A 45 11.31 16.26 4.29
CA SER A 45 12.09 16.99 5.31
C SER A 45 12.27 16.12 6.55
N SER A 46 13.51 15.98 7.04
CA SER A 46 13.76 15.84 8.48
C SER A 46 15.17 16.31 8.83
N ASP A 47 15.27 17.46 9.50
CA ASP A 47 16.48 17.92 10.20
C ASP A 47 16.87 17.02 11.39
N ASP A 48 16.14 15.92 11.62
CA ASP A 48 16.28 15.04 12.77
C ASP A 48 17.22 13.87 12.43
N ALA A 49 18.51 14.07 12.69
CA ALA A 49 19.59 13.11 12.44
C ALA A 49 19.47 11.78 13.23
N SER A 50 18.46 11.64 14.08
CA SER A 50 18.19 10.46 14.90
C SER A 50 17.20 9.45 14.30
N CYS A 51 16.60 9.71 13.13
CA CYS A 51 15.76 8.69 12.51
C CYS A 51 16.61 7.59 11.86
N GLN A 52 16.36 6.33 12.25
CA GLN A 52 17.07 5.18 11.72
C GLN A 52 16.89 5.11 10.20
N ARG A 53 18.01 5.24 9.48
CA ARG A 53 18.25 5.08 8.03
C ARG A 53 17.35 4.04 7.33
N ASN A 54 16.10 4.38 7.04
CA ASN A 54 15.37 3.78 5.93
C ASN A 54 15.52 4.74 4.74
N ILE A 55 15.92 4.21 3.58
CA ILE A 55 16.00 5.00 2.35
C ILE A 55 14.61 5.57 2.06
N SER A 56 14.51 6.87 1.82
CA SER A 56 13.23 7.51 1.50
C SER A 56 12.67 7.00 0.18
N LEU A 57 11.36 7.13 -0.03
CA LEU A 57 10.70 6.71 -1.27
C LEU A 57 11.31 7.41 -2.49
N ILE A 58 11.56 8.72 -2.38
CA ILE A 58 12.18 9.52 -3.42
C ILE A 58 13.60 9.03 -3.71
N GLU A 59 14.41 8.81 -2.68
CA GLU A 59 15.78 8.35 -2.85
C GLU A 59 15.84 6.93 -3.44
N PHE A 60 14.94 6.05 -3.01
CA PHE A 60 14.84 4.69 -3.53
C PHE A 60 14.52 4.69 -5.03
N VAL A 61 13.50 5.44 -5.47
CA VAL A 61 13.13 5.50 -6.89
C VAL A 61 14.19 6.22 -7.72
N ARG A 62 14.88 7.21 -7.14
CA ARG A 62 16.03 7.87 -7.78
C ARG A 62 17.19 6.90 -8.01
N GLN A 63 17.45 5.99 -7.08
CA GLN A 63 18.47 4.94 -7.22
C GLN A 63 17.98 3.75 -8.09
N GLN A 64 16.68 3.46 -8.10
CA GLN A 64 16.05 2.31 -8.74
C GLN A 64 14.76 2.74 -9.46
N SER A 65 14.91 3.29 -10.67
CA SER A 65 13.77 3.78 -11.46
C SER A 65 12.81 2.66 -11.89
N TYR A 66 13.30 1.43 -12.00
CA TYR A 66 12.50 0.22 -12.24
C TYR A 66 12.27 -0.49 -10.92
N SER A 67 11.10 -0.27 -10.31
CA SER A 67 10.87 -0.77 -8.97
C SER A 67 9.42 -1.14 -8.67
N VAL A 68 9.24 -1.89 -7.59
CA VAL A 68 7.95 -2.22 -6.98
C VAL A 68 7.87 -1.50 -5.63
N ILE A 69 6.84 -0.69 -5.42
CA ILE A 69 6.54 -0.07 -4.14
C ILE A 69 5.34 -0.77 -3.54
N LEU A 70 5.49 -1.37 -2.37
CA LEU A 70 4.39 -1.98 -1.63
C LEU A 70 4.03 -1.10 -0.42
N PHE A 71 2.80 -0.59 -0.43
CA PHE A 71 2.17 0.06 0.72
C PHE A 71 1.26 -0.94 1.43
N ASP A 72 1.72 -1.47 2.56
CA ASP A 72 0.99 -2.47 3.34
C ASP A 72 0.14 -1.86 4.45
N GLN A 73 -1.01 -2.48 4.69
CA GLN A 73 -2.00 -2.08 5.70
C GLN A 73 -2.47 -0.63 5.51
N ILE A 74 -2.81 -0.26 4.28
CA ILE A 74 -3.15 1.12 3.90
C ILE A 74 -4.30 1.72 4.74
N GLU A 75 -5.19 0.88 5.27
CA GLU A 75 -6.26 1.31 6.20
C GLU A 75 -5.77 1.89 7.53
N LYS A 76 -4.51 1.65 7.89
CA LYS A 76 -3.89 2.12 9.12
C LYS A 76 -3.15 3.44 8.95
N ALA A 77 -3.01 3.90 7.72
CA ALA A 77 -2.38 5.17 7.42
C ALA A 77 -3.12 6.32 8.10
N TYR A 78 -2.37 7.36 8.49
CA TYR A 78 -2.95 8.63 8.89
C TYR A 78 -3.90 9.18 7.80
N THR A 79 -4.75 10.16 8.08
CA THR A 79 -5.73 10.67 7.09
C THR A 79 -5.13 11.58 6.00
N LYS A 80 -3.83 11.91 6.07
CA LYS A 80 -3.14 12.82 5.12
C LYS A 80 -2.14 12.25 4.08
N PRO A 81 -1.59 11.02 4.17
CA PRO A 81 -0.64 10.49 3.19
C PRO A 81 -1.25 10.33 1.79
N TRP A 82 -2.57 10.37 1.65
CA TRP A 82 -3.24 10.26 0.36
C TRP A 82 -2.77 11.28 -0.68
N LYS A 83 -2.41 12.51 -0.29
CA LYS A 83 -2.04 13.53 -1.29
C LYS A 83 -0.80 13.17 -2.11
N PHE A 84 0.22 12.59 -1.49
CA PHE A 84 1.42 12.19 -2.25
C PHE A 84 1.13 10.93 -3.07
N LEU A 85 0.38 9.97 -2.51
CA LEU A 85 -0.05 8.76 -3.22
C LEU A 85 -0.88 9.11 -4.47
N LEU A 86 -1.81 10.06 -4.34
CA LEU A 86 -2.60 10.58 -5.46
C LEU A 86 -1.72 11.26 -6.50
N ASN A 87 -0.67 11.99 -6.11
CA ASN A 87 0.26 12.56 -7.08
C ASN A 87 1.02 11.47 -7.86
N ILE A 88 1.47 10.41 -7.19
CA ILE A 88 2.11 9.27 -7.88
C ILE A 88 1.12 8.63 -8.85
N ILE A 89 -0.11 8.33 -8.40
CA ILE A 89 -1.10 7.60 -9.21
C ILE A 89 -1.61 8.46 -10.38
N ASN A 90 -1.87 9.74 -10.16
CA ASN A 90 -2.47 10.61 -11.18
C ASN A 90 -1.44 11.20 -12.13
N ASN A 91 -0.30 11.63 -11.60
CA ASN A 91 0.68 12.41 -12.36
C ASN A 91 1.96 11.62 -12.66
N GLY A 92 2.21 10.50 -11.99
CA GLY A 92 3.42 9.69 -12.22
C GLY A 92 4.70 10.34 -11.69
N TYR A 93 4.63 11.38 -10.86
CA TYR A 93 5.80 12.02 -10.27
C TYR A 93 5.56 12.55 -8.84
N LEU A 94 6.66 12.75 -8.11
CA LEU A 94 6.71 13.53 -6.88
C LEU A 94 7.85 14.53 -6.95
N ASN A 95 7.71 15.66 -6.26
CA ASN A 95 8.79 16.60 -6.08
C ASN A 95 9.47 16.36 -4.74
N ASP A 96 10.79 16.47 -4.70
CA ASP A 96 11.55 16.49 -3.46
C ASP A 96 11.45 17.85 -2.74
N GLU A 97 12.12 17.97 -1.59
CA GLU A 97 12.15 19.20 -0.79
C GLU A 97 12.80 20.39 -1.52
N ASN A 98 13.66 20.13 -2.51
CA ASN A 98 14.30 21.14 -3.34
C ASN A 98 13.44 21.52 -4.56
N GLY A 99 12.31 20.83 -4.76
CA GLY A 99 11.42 21.01 -5.92
C GLY A 99 11.86 20.22 -7.15
N GLU A 100 12.85 19.32 -7.04
CA GLU A 100 13.25 18.46 -8.15
C GLU A 100 12.22 17.34 -8.36
N MET A 101 11.82 17.16 -9.61
CA MET A 101 10.84 16.14 -10.00
C MET A 101 11.50 14.76 -10.06
N VAL A 102 10.82 13.77 -9.48
CA VAL A 102 11.19 12.36 -9.52
C VAL A 102 10.04 11.59 -10.14
N GLU A 103 10.31 10.93 -11.27
CA GLU A 103 9.33 10.17 -12.04
C GLU A 103 9.17 8.73 -11.51
N PHE A 104 7.93 8.27 -11.52
CA PHE A 104 7.48 6.94 -11.09
C PHE A 104 6.92 6.14 -12.29
N ASN A 105 7.21 6.56 -13.52
CA ASN A 105 6.68 5.98 -14.77
C ASN A 105 7.01 4.48 -14.93
N ASN A 106 8.12 4.03 -14.32
CA ASN A 106 8.63 2.66 -14.44
C ASN A 106 8.47 1.90 -13.10
N THR A 107 7.56 2.38 -12.26
CA THR A 107 7.34 1.88 -10.91
C THR A 107 5.97 1.25 -10.78
N ILE A 108 5.93 0.01 -10.27
CA ILE A 108 4.68 -0.67 -9.94
C ILE A 108 4.33 -0.35 -8.50
N VAL A 109 3.18 0.31 -8.30
CA VAL A 109 2.68 0.61 -6.96
C VAL A 109 1.61 -0.41 -6.57
N ILE A 110 1.84 -1.09 -5.44
CA ILE A 110 0.94 -2.11 -4.88
C ILE A 110 0.43 -1.60 -3.54
N PHE A 111 -0.89 -1.64 -3.36
CA PHE A 111 -1.53 -1.39 -2.07
C PHE A 111 -2.10 -2.70 -1.52
N THR A 112 -1.90 -2.94 -0.23
CA THR A 112 -2.54 -4.05 0.45
C THR A 112 -3.38 -3.55 1.62
N SER A 113 -4.59 -4.10 1.72
CA SER A 113 -5.47 -3.91 2.86
C SER A 113 -5.86 -5.24 3.49
N ASN A 114 -6.00 -5.22 4.81
CA ASN A 114 -6.53 -6.33 5.58
C ASN A 114 -7.99 -6.13 6.02
N ILE A 115 -8.62 -4.97 5.73
CA ILE A 115 -10.04 -4.69 6.06
C ILE A 115 -10.94 -5.81 5.55
N GLY A 116 -10.73 -6.27 4.31
CA GLY A 116 -11.63 -7.25 3.69
C GLY A 116 -11.73 -8.56 4.46
N ALA A 117 -10.68 -8.95 5.19
CA ALA A 117 -10.71 -10.17 6.00
C ALA A 117 -11.65 -10.06 7.21
N GLN A 118 -11.71 -8.88 7.81
CA GLN A 118 -12.58 -8.61 8.95
C GLN A 118 -14.05 -8.63 8.50
N ILE A 119 -14.37 -7.95 7.39
CA ILE A 119 -15.71 -7.93 6.79
C ILE A 119 -16.17 -9.36 6.44
N ILE A 120 -15.29 -10.15 5.83
CA ILE A 120 -15.57 -11.55 5.49
C ILE A 120 -15.85 -12.38 6.75
N SER A 121 -15.02 -12.23 7.79
CA SER A 121 -15.16 -12.99 9.03
C SER A 121 -16.45 -12.67 9.78
N GLU A 122 -16.78 -11.38 9.91
CA GLU A 122 -18.03 -10.93 10.55
C GLU A 122 -19.27 -11.47 9.81
N ARG A 123 -19.25 -11.47 8.46
CA ARG A 123 -20.37 -12.02 7.69
C ARG A 123 -20.48 -13.53 7.76
N ILE A 124 -19.37 -14.27 7.77
CA ILE A 124 -19.40 -15.73 7.95
C ILE A 124 -19.97 -16.08 9.33
N GLN A 125 -19.57 -15.36 10.39
CA GLN A 125 -20.14 -15.55 11.73
C GLN A 125 -21.65 -15.27 11.75
N ASN A 126 -22.10 -14.18 11.13
CA ASN A 126 -23.52 -13.84 11.05
C ASN A 126 -24.32 -14.82 10.18
N SER A 127 -23.72 -15.37 9.12
CA SER A 127 -24.35 -16.31 8.18
C SER A 127 -24.37 -17.76 8.69
N SER A 128 -23.49 -18.11 9.64
CA SER A 128 -23.50 -19.42 10.31
C SER A 128 -24.80 -19.70 11.09
N SER A 129 -25.65 -18.69 11.27
CA SER A 129 -27.01 -18.77 11.81
C SER A 129 -28.06 -19.25 10.80
N ALA A 130 -27.73 -19.33 9.51
CA ALA A 130 -28.67 -19.62 8.43
C ALA A 130 -28.07 -20.59 7.40
N THR A 131 -28.26 -21.88 7.62
CA THR A 131 -27.92 -22.97 6.68
C THR A 131 -28.69 -22.80 5.36
N ASN A 132 -28.02 -22.56 4.23
CA ASN A 132 -28.49 -22.92 2.87
C ASN A 132 -27.38 -22.76 1.80
N ASN A 133 -27.25 -23.76 0.92
CA ASN A 133 -26.14 -23.93 -0.04
C ASN A 133 -26.30 -23.18 -1.39
N ASN A 134 -27.29 -22.28 -1.52
CA ASN A 134 -27.57 -21.50 -2.74
C ASN A 134 -27.26 -20.00 -2.59
N THR A 135 -26.72 -19.57 -1.45
CA THR A 135 -26.50 -18.17 -1.08
C THR A 135 -25.06 -17.68 -1.24
N ASP A 136 -24.11 -18.58 -1.54
CA ASP A 136 -22.68 -18.29 -1.49
C ASP A 136 -22.20 -17.35 -2.61
N GLU A 137 -22.79 -17.41 -3.81
CA GLU A 137 -22.44 -16.48 -4.90
C GLU A 137 -22.93 -15.06 -4.62
N LYS A 138 -24.18 -14.91 -4.14
CA LYS A 138 -24.73 -13.59 -3.77
C LYS A 138 -24.01 -13.00 -2.56
N LEU A 139 -23.64 -13.84 -1.60
CA LEU A 139 -22.85 -13.43 -0.43
C LEU A 139 -21.44 -12.99 -0.85
N SER A 140 -20.77 -13.76 -1.70
CA SER A 140 -19.45 -13.43 -2.24
C SER A 140 -19.46 -12.13 -3.04
N GLN A 141 -20.50 -11.91 -3.86
CA GLN A 141 -20.64 -10.68 -4.62
C GLN A 141 -20.88 -9.48 -3.69
N SER A 142 -21.77 -9.61 -2.71
CA SER A 142 -22.04 -8.54 -1.74
C SER A 142 -20.83 -8.22 -0.83
N ILE A 143 -19.99 -9.22 -0.52
CA ILE A 143 -18.72 -9.02 0.16
C ILE A 143 -17.75 -8.22 -0.73
N LYS A 144 -17.60 -8.61 -2.00
CA LYS A 144 -16.74 -7.88 -2.95
C LYS A 144 -17.19 -6.43 -3.08
N ASP A 145 -18.48 -6.18 -3.26
CA ASP A 145 -19.02 -4.84 -3.44
C ASP A 145 -18.76 -3.95 -2.22
N GLU A 146 -18.91 -4.47 -1.00
CA GLU A 146 -18.64 -3.71 0.22
C GLU A 146 -17.14 -3.47 0.45
N VAL A 147 -16.30 -4.48 0.18
CA VAL A 147 -14.85 -4.31 0.23
C VAL A 147 -14.40 -3.26 -0.77
N MET A 148 -14.92 -3.30 -2.00
CA MET A 148 -14.62 -2.29 -3.03
C MET A 148 -15.12 -0.90 -2.61
N LYS A 149 -16.29 -0.81 -1.97
CA LYS A 149 -16.80 0.47 -1.45
C LYS A 149 -15.88 1.05 -0.37
N GLN A 150 -15.38 0.23 0.56
CA GLN A 150 -14.43 0.71 1.56
C GLN A 150 -13.09 1.07 0.96
N VAL A 151 -12.59 0.32 -0.02
CA VAL A 151 -11.34 0.65 -0.72
C VAL A 151 -11.47 1.94 -1.52
N CYS A 152 -12.60 2.17 -2.21
CA CYS A 152 -12.87 3.40 -2.97
C CYS A 152 -13.21 4.61 -2.10
N LEU A 153 -13.43 4.44 -0.80
CA LEU A 153 -13.62 5.56 0.15
C LEU A 153 -12.29 6.19 0.58
N PHE A 154 -11.17 5.56 0.24
CA PHE A 154 -9.81 6.07 0.39
C PHE A 154 -9.28 6.61 -0.95
#